data_AF-A0A0J1FMT2-F1
#
_entry.id   AF-A0A0J1FMT2-F1
#
_cell.length_a   1.000
_cell.length_b   1.000
_cell.length_c   1.000
_cell.angle_alpha   90.00
_cell.angle_beta   90.00
_cell.angle_gamma   90.00
#
_symmetry.space_group_name_H-M   'P 1'
#
loop_
_entity.id
_entity.type
_entity.pdbx_description
1 polymer ?
#
loop_
_entity_poly.entity_id
_entity_poly.type
_entity_poly.pdbx_seq_one_letter_code
_entity_poly.pdbx_strand_id
1 'polypeptide(L)'
;MDYARYVVRAGDTIYKISKAYSVEMSEIIQLNHLKHPDRIYAGQILLLPITKTLEPIPGEIPEPNFTYAIWLYDAYAGTDSELTAITTYLYQAVLLDRPEFDALLRPIAYDELRHLEKLALALRHLGVDPRYGALSSGHWVDWRSRFINYTSELCALLDANIEDEAKAHRVYLELANKIPISEIQEILTEIACDEERHYYLFCQAKEQFCSNCACPPPPPCSPDPAYTPTEDPDPPGQSGPPDGARG
;
A
#
# COMPACT_ATOMS: atom_id res chain seq x y z
N MET A 1 19.80 17.22 -8.09
CA MET A 1 18.54 17.98 -8.14
C MET A 1 17.45 16.94 -8.15
N ASP A 2 16.66 16.87 -7.10
CA ASP A 2 15.61 15.86 -6.98
C ASP A 2 14.41 16.27 -7.84
N TYR A 3 13.72 15.30 -8.40
CA TYR A 3 12.61 15.51 -9.31
C TYR A 3 11.45 14.56 -9.00
N ALA A 4 10.23 15.05 -9.13
CA ALA A 4 9.01 14.25 -9.12
C ALA A 4 8.66 13.86 -10.56
N ARG A 5 8.02 12.71 -10.75
CA ARG A 5 7.41 12.36 -12.04
C ARG A 5 5.97 12.87 -12.05
N TYR A 6 5.43 13.21 -13.21
CA TYR A 6 4.04 13.63 -13.40
C TYR A 6 3.52 13.06 -14.71
N VAL A 7 2.43 12.28 -14.68
CA VAL A 7 1.74 11.84 -15.90
C VAL A 7 0.72 12.88 -16.29
N VAL A 8 0.93 13.49 -17.46
CA VAL A 8 0.03 14.44 -18.09
C VAL A 8 -1.35 13.80 -18.26
N ARG A 9 -2.39 14.51 -17.84
CA ARG A 9 -3.80 14.14 -17.97
C ARG A 9 -4.43 14.87 -19.16
N ALA A 10 -5.59 14.39 -19.59
CA ALA A 10 -6.34 15.04 -20.66
C ALA A 10 -6.73 16.47 -20.24
N GLY A 11 -6.33 17.48 -21.03
CA GLY A 11 -6.62 18.90 -20.77
C GLY A 11 -5.56 19.64 -19.95
N ASP A 12 -4.46 18.98 -19.58
CA ASP A 12 -3.31 19.61 -18.97
C ASP A 12 -2.54 20.52 -19.93
N THR A 13 -1.85 21.49 -19.34
CA THR A 13 -0.89 22.36 -20.03
C THR A 13 0.30 22.57 -19.10
N ILE A 14 1.48 22.86 -19.64
CA ILE A 14 2.64 23.20 -18.82
C ILE A 14 2.33 24.34 -17.84
N TYR A 15 1.51 25.31 -18.24
CA TYR A 15 1.05 26.38 -17.36
C TYR A 15 0.23 25.88 -16.16
N LYS A 16 -0.77 25.02 -16.39
CA LYS A 16 -1.59 24.46 -15.32
C LYS A 16 -0.75 23.63 -14.36
N ILE A 17 0.16 22.81 -14.90
CA ILE A 17 1.08 21.98 -14.12
C ILE A 17 2.03 22.86 -13.31
N SER A 18 2.69 23.83 -13.95
CA SER A 18 3.56 24.81 -13.28
C SER A 18 2.87 25.49 -12.11
N LYS A 19 1.64 25.97 -12.32
CA LYS A 19 0.87 26.66 -11.28
C LYS A 19 0.47 25.73 -10.13
N ALA A 20 0.00 24.53 -10.43
CA ALA A 20 -0.43 23.57 -9.41
C ALA A 20 0.74 23.06 -8.56
N TYR A 21 1.92 22.95 -9.17
CA TYR A 21 3.12 22.41 -8.51
C TYR A 21 4.06 23.51 -8.02
N SER A 22 3.68 24.78 -8.16
CA SER A 22 4.48 25.97 -7.82
C SER A 22 5.93 25.88 -8.32
N VAL A 23 6.10 25.35 -9.53
CA VAL A 23 7.38 25.22 -10.22
C VAL A 23 7.35 26.06 -11.48
N GLU A 24 8.47 26.65 -11.84
CA GLU A 24 8.54 27.51 -13.03
C GLU A 24 8.34 26.69 -14.31
N MET A 25 7.49 27.18 -15.21
CA MET A 25 7.26 26.53 -16.52
C MET A 25 8.57 26.28 -17.26
N SER A 26 9.50 27.25 -17.18
CA SER A 26 10.80 27.20 -17.82
C SER A 26 11.65 26.04 -17.31
N GLU A 27 11.57 25.73 -16.00
CA GLU A 27 12.30 24.61 -15.41
C GLU A 27 11.70 23.28 -15.86
N ILE A 28 10.37 23.13 -15.89
CA ILE A 28 9.72 21.93 -16.42
C ILE A 28 10.15 21.69 -17.88
N ILE A 29 10.13 22.74 -18.70
CA ILE A 29 10.49 22.68 -20.12
C ILE A 29 11.94 22.25 -20.30
N GLN A 30 12.86 22.85 -19.54
CA GLN A 30 14.30 22.56 -19.63
C GLN A 30 14.60 21.15 -19.12
N LEU A 31 14.04 20.77 -17.98
CA LEU A 31 14.26 19.47 -17.34
C LEU A 31 13.78 18.30 -18.20
N ASN A 32 12.70 18.49 -18.95
CA ASN A 32 12.13 17.49 -19.85
C ASN A 32 12.58 17.62 -21.31
N HIS A 33 13.44 18.58 -21.61
CA HIS A 33 13.90 18.88 -22.97
C HIS A 33 12.75 19.05 -23.99
N LEU A 34 11.66 19.71 -23.58
CA LEU A 34 10.47 19.88 -24.42
C LEU A 34 10.75 20.87 -25.54
N LYS A 35 10.80 20.36 -26.78
CA LYS A 35 10.96 21.19 -27.99
C LYS A 35 9.71 22.01 -28.33
N HIS A 36 8.54 21.49 -27.98
CA HIS A 36 7.25 22.13 -28.18
C HIS A 36 6.46 22.10 -26.87
N PRO A 37 6.68 23.06 -25.96
CA PRO A 37 6.05 23.10 -24.63
C PRO A 37 4.52 23.06 -24.65
N ASP A 38 3.91 23.60 -25.70
CA ASP A 38 2.45 23.62 -25.86
C ASP A 38 1.87 22.27 -26.32
N ARG A 39 2.73 21.27 -26.56
CA ARG A 39 2.36 19.95 -27.07
C ARG A 39 2.78 18.87 -26.09
N ILE A 40 2.02 18.76 -25.02
CA ILE A 40 2.07 17.62 -24.10
C ILE A 40 0.84 16.74 -24.32
N TYR A 41 0.99 15.44 -24.13
CA TYR A 41 -0.06 14.45 -24.42
C TYR A 41 -0.47 13.72 -23.16
N ALA A 42 -1.76 13.42 -23.02
CA ALA A 42 -2.24 12.57 -21.93
C ALA A 42 -1.46 11.24 -21.91
N GLY A 43 -1.00 10.80 -20.74
CA GLY A 43 -0.12 9.65 -20.56
C GLY A 43 1.38 9.95 -20.63
N GLN A 44 1.79 11.15 -21.08
CA GLN A 44 3.20 11.55 -21.12
C GLN A 44 3.74 11.80 -19.72
N ILE A 45 4.96 11.33 -19.42
CA ILE A 45 5.65 11.66 -18.16
C ILE A 45 6.46 12.94 -18.32
N LEU A 46 6.28 13.86 -17.37
CA LEU A 46 7.12 15.02 -17.15
C LEU A 46 7.85 14.87 -15.81
N LEU A 47 9.11 15.26 -15.78
CA LEU A 47 9.92 15.46 -14.60
C LEU A 47 9.68 16.88 -14.08
N LEU A 48 9.30 17.01 -12.81
CA LEU A 48 9.09 18.30 -12.16
C LEU A 48 10.21 18.50 -11.13
N PRO A 49 10.87 19.68 -11.09
CA PRO A 49 11.90 19.95 -10.10
C PRO A 49 11.30 20.00 -8.70
N ILE A 50 11.93 19.36 -7.72
CA ILE A 50 11.50 19.47 -6.31
C ILE A 50 12.22 20.68 -5.71
N THR A 51 11.53 21.83 -5.62
CA THR A 51 11.98 22.94 -4.78
C THR A 51 11.57 22.66 -3.34
N LYS A 52 12.56 22.56 -2.44
CA LYS A 52 12.43 22.09 -1.05
C LYS A 52 11.61 23.00 -0.11
N THR A 53 10.79 23.89 -0.62
CA THR A 53 10.07 24.90 0.18
C THR A 53 8.80 25.32 -0.52
N LEU A 54 7.69 24.68 -0.19
CA LEU A 54 6.42 25.35 0.10
C LEU A 54 5.67 24.49 1.11
N GLU A 55 5.31 25.08 2.24
CA GLU A 55 4.31 24.47 3.11
C GLU A 55 2.98 24.34 2.33
N PRO A 56 2.25 23.23 2.48
CA PRO A 56 1.00 23.00 1.74
C PRO A 56 0.00 24.12 2.00
N ILE A 57 -0.71 24.57 0.98
CA ILE A 57 -1.90 25.40 1.15
C ILE A 57 -2.94 24.57 1.91
N PRO A 58 -3.54 25.05 3.01
CA PRO A 58 -4.55 24.30 3.75
C PRO A 58 -5.71 23.90 2.82
N GLY A 59 -5.88 22.59 2.60
CA GLY A 59 -6.92 22.03 1.72
C GLY A 59 -6.46 21.58 0.34
N GLU A 60 -5.18 21.73 -0.01
CA GLU A 60 -4.60 21.23 -1.26
C GLU A 60 -3.61 20.10 -0.92
N ILE A 61 -3.84 18.88 -1.45
CA ILE A 61 -3.00 17.71 -1.16
C ILE A 61 -1.60 18.00 -1.73
N PRO A 62 -0.57 18.16 -0.88
CA PRO A 62 0.74 18.58 -1.35
C PRO A 62 1.44 17.49 -2.16
N GLU A 63 2.36 17.92 -3.01
CA GLU A 63 3.33 17.04 -3.64
C GLU A 63 4.14 16.25 -2.59
N PRO A 64 4.48 14.97 -2.86
CA PRO A 64 4.38 14.28 -4.14
C PRO A 64 3.14 13.37 -4.26
N ASN A 65 1.93 13.92 -4.14
CA ASN A 65 0.65 13.24 -4.42
C ASN A 65 0.73 12.32 -5.66
N PHE A 66 1.34 12.79 -6.76
CA PHE A 66 1.50 11.94 -7.95
C PHE A 66 2.38 10.70 -7.70
N THR A 67 3.47 10.84 -6.92
CA THR A 67 4.31 9.69 -6.55
C THR A 67 3.57 8.72 -5.65
N TYR A 68 2.75 9.22 -4.72
CA TYR A 68 1.88 8.38 -3.89
C TYR A 68 0.89 7.62 -4.77
N ALA A 69 0.26 8.29 -5.73
CA ALA A 69 -0.63 7.65 -6.69
C ALA A 69 0.11 6.57 -7.50
N ILE A 70 1.35 6.78 -7.96
CA ILE A 70 2.14 5.75 -8.67
C ILE A 70 2.29 4.50 -7.79
N TRP A 71 2.67 4.66 -6.53
CA TRP A 71 2.84 3.53 -5.62
C TRP A 71 1.53 2.80 -5.37
N LEU A 72 0.43 3.54 -5.17
CA LEU A 72 -0.88 2.96 -4.98
C LEU A 72 -1.41 2.27 -6.25
N TYR A 73 -1.09 2.74 -7.45
CA TYR A 73 -1.46 2.05 -8.69
C TYR A 73 -0.79 0.67 -8.81
N ASP A 74 0.46 0.55 -8.36
CA ASP A 74 1.18 -0.73 -8.38
C ASP A 74 0.50 -1.74 -7.45
N ALA A 75 0.16 -1.32 -6.23
CA ALA A 75 -0.59 -2.13 -5.27
C ALA A 75 -2.04 -2.41 -5.71
N TYR A 76 -2.68 -1.47 -6.41
CA TYR A 76 -4.08 -1.58 -6.87
C TYR A 76 -4.24 -2.55 -8.04
N ALA A 77 -3.42 -2.40 -9.08
CA ALA A 77 -3.60 -3.14 -10.34
C ALA A 77 -2.29 -3.38 -11.11
N GLY A 78 -1.16 -3.49 -10.39
CA GLY A 78 0.13 -3.94 -10.90
C GLY A 78 0.23 -5.46 -11.05
N THR A 79 1.46 -5.98 -11.12
CA THR A 79 1.69 -7.43 -11.25
C THR A 79 1.41 -8.12 -9.92
N ASP A 80 1.96 -7.59 -8.83
CA ASP A 80 1.75 -8.09 -7.47
C ASP A 80 0.81 -7.10 -6.77
N SER A 81 -0.50 -7.28 -7.00
CA SER A 81 -1.53 -6.30 -6.65
C SER A 81 -2.82 -6.97 -6.18
N GLU A 82 -3.70 -6.18 -5.57
CA GLU A 82 -5.03 -6.65 -5.13
C GLU A 82 -5.83 -7.25 -6.28
N LEU A 83 -5.82 -6.61 -7.46
CA LEU A 83 -6.54 -7.15 -8.61
C LEU A 83 -5.95 -8.50 -9.07
N THR A 84 -4.64 -8.65 -9.00
CA THR A 84 -3.99 -9.93 -9.29
C THR A 84 -4.33 -10.97 -8.23
N ALA A 85 -4.33 -10.62 -6.94
CA ALA A 85 -4.65 -11.53 -5.84
C ALA A 85 -6.09 -12.04 -5.92
N ILE A 86 -7.09 -11.15 -6.09
CA ILE A 86 -8.51 -11.50 -6.30
C ILE A 86 -8.65 -12.54 -7.41
N THR A 87 -8.09 -12.24 -8.58
CA THR A 87 -8.26 -13.08 -9.77
C THR A 87 -7.50 -14.39 -9.64
N THR A 88 -6.36 -14.39 -8.95
CA THR A 88 -5.57 -15.59 -8.63
C THR A 88 -6.33 -16.50 -7.68
N TYR A 89 -6.80 -16.00 -6.54
CA TYR A 89 -7.46 -16.83 -5.53
C TYR A 89 -8.83 -17.36 -6.01
N LEU A 90 -9.60 -16.57 -6.76
CA LEU A 90 -10.83 -17.07 -7.39
C LEU A 90 -10.55 -18.17 -8.43
N TYR A 91 -9.50 -18.02 -9.24
CA TYR A 91 -9.08 -19.05 -10.19
C TYR A 91 -8.65 -20.34 -9.47
N GLN A 92 -7.80 -20.21 -8.46
CA GLN A 92 -7.30 -21.35 -7.67
C GLN A 92 -8.43 -22.09 -6.95
N ALA A 93 -9.43 -21.37 -6.42
CA ALA A 93 -10.60 -21.98 -5.78
C ALA A 93 -11.39 -22.86 -6.74
N VAL A 94 -11.56 -22.40 -7.99
CA VAL A 94 -12.19 -23.19 -9.06
C VAL A 94 -11.30 -24.35 -9.51
N LEU A 95 -9.99 -24.14 -9.59
CA LEU A 95 -9.03 -25.15 -10.04
C LEU A 95 -8.93 -26.33 -9.08
N LEU A 96 -8.88 -26.05 -7.77
CA LEU A 96 -8.71 -27.08 -6.74
C LEU A 96 -10.00 -27.84 -6.45
N ASP A 97 -11.16 -27.21 -6.62
CA ASP A 97 -12.51 -27.80 -6.54
C ASP A 97 -12.72 -28.73 -5.32
N ARG A 98 -12.33 -28.24 -4.13
CA ARG A 98 -12.50 -28.95 -2.85
C ARG A 98 -13.01 -28.00 -1.76
N PRO A 99 -13.94 -28.44 -0.89
CA PRO A 99 -14.56 -27.57 0.11
C PRO A 99 -13.57 -26.87 1.05
N GLU A 100 -12.50 -27.54 1.45
CA GLU A 100 -11.48 -26.98 2.34
C GLU A 100 -10.70 -25.83 1.69
N PHE A 101 -10.44 -25.88 0.38
CA PHE A 101 -9.75 -24.81 -0.35
C PHE A 101 -10.73 -23.70 -0.77
N ASP A 102 -11.99 -24.04 -1.02
CA ASP A 102 -13.05 -23.05 -1.23
C ASP A 102 -13.24 -22.16 0.01
N ALA A 103 -13.25 -22.79 1.20
CA ALA A 103 -13.34 -22.13 2.50
C ALA A 103 -12.08 -21.32 2.88
N LEU A 104 -10.95 -21.54 2.19
CA LEU A 104 -9.72 -20.78 2.36
C LEU A 104 -9.65 -19.62 1.36
N LEU A 105 -9.73 -19.93 0.06
CA LEU A 105 -9.38 -19.01 -1.02
C LEU A 105 -10.47 -17.98 -1.32
N ARG A 106 -11.76 -18.35 -1.26
CA ARG A 106 -12.82 -17.37 -1.56
C ARG A 106 -12.93 -16.27 -0.52
N PRO A 107 -12.89 -16.56 0.79
CA PRO A 107 -12.90 -15.50 1.79
C PRO A 107 -11.72 -14.53 1.62
N ILE A 108 -10.51 -15.05 1.41
CA ILE A 108 -9.32 -14.22 1.15
C ILE A 108 -9.54 -13.37 -0.11
N ALA A 109 -10.02 -13.96 -1.21
CA ALA A 109 -10.34 -13.20 -2.42
C ALA A 109 -11.36 -12.07 -2.22
N TYR A 110 -12.29 -12.21 -1.26
CA TYR A 110 -13.23 -11.16 -0.91
C TYR A 110 -12.62 -10.09 -0.01
N ASP A 111 -11.65 -10.44 0.82
CA ASP A 111 -10.84 -9.47 1.55
C ASP A 111 -10.03 -8.63 0.55
N GLU A 112 -9.38 -9.24 -0.45
CA GLU A 112 -8.66 -8.51 -1.50
C GLU A 112 -9.57 -7.61 -2.35
N LEU A 113 -10.83 -8.02 -2.57
CA LEU A 113 -11.81 -7.16 -3.24
C LEU A 113 -12.10 -5.89 -2.44
N ARG A 114 -12.12 -5.99 -1.10
CA ARG A 114 -12.26 -4.84 -0.21
C ARG A 114 -10.99 -4.01 -0.18
N HIS A 115 -9.81 -4.63 -0.20
CA HIS A 115 -8.53 -3.93 -0.31
C HIS A 115 -8.45 -3.11 -1.61
N LEU A 116 -8.82 -3.72 -2.73
CA LEU A 116 -8.93 -3.06 -4.04
C LEU A 116 -9.84 -1.84 -3.97
N GLU A 117 -11.02 -1.96 -3.35
CA GLU A 117 -11.94 -0.82 -3.15
C GLU A 117 -11.31 0.28 -2.28
N LYS A 118 -10.66 -0.07 -1.15
CA LYS A 118 -9.97 0.91 -0.29
C LYS A 118 -8.86 1.65 -1.05
N LEU A 119 -8.07 0.94 -1.85
CA LEU A 119 -7.03 1.55 -2.69
C LEU A 119 -7.63 2.44 -3.79
N ALA A 120 -8.76 2.06 -4.39
CA ALA A 120 -9.47 2.92 -5.34
C ALA A 120 -9.95 4.22 -4.67
N LEU A 121 -10.43 4.14 -3.43
CA LEU A 121 -10.83 5.31 -2.64
C LEU A 121 -9.63 6.18 -2.28
N ALA A 122 -8.48 5.59 -1.93
CA ALA A 122 -7.24 6.31 -1.70
C ALA A 122 -6.75 7.03 -2.98
N LEU A 123 -6.75 6.36 -4.13
CA LEU A 123 -6.45 6.94 -5.44
C LEU A 123 -7.42 8.10 -5.78
N ARG A 124 -8.71 7.92 -5.52
CA ARG A 124 -9.71 8.99 -5.70
C ARG A 124 -9.47 10.16 -4.73
N HIS A 125 -9.08 9.89 -3.50
CA HIS A 125 -8.72 10.91 -2.50
C HIS A 125 -7.53 11.75 -2.99
N LEU A 126 -6.52 11.10 -3.58
CA LEU A 126 -5.40 11.73 -4.28
C LEU A 126 -5.80 12.50 -5.57
N GLY A 127 -7.08 12.46 -5.96
CA GLY A 127 -7.60 13.17 -7.12
C GLY A 127 -7.22 12.55 -8.46
N VAL A 128 -6.90 11.24 -8.50
CA VAL A 128 -6.67 10.46 -9.73
C VAL A 128 -7.83 9.51 -10.03
N ASP A 129 -7.93 9.08 -11.29
CA ASP A 129 -8.92 8.10 -11.76
C ASP A 129 -8.39 6.67 -11.54
N PRO A 130 -9.00 5.84 -10.67
CA PRO A 130 -8.48 4.52 -10.30
C PRO A 130 -8.68 3.48 -11.43
N ARG A 131 -8.00 3.70 -12.55
CA ARG A 131 -7.95 2.78 -13.68
C ARG A 131 -7.14 1.54 -13.32
N TYR A 132 -7.62 0.38 -13.76
CA TYR A 132 -6.91 -0.89 -13.56
C TYR A 132 -5.65 -0.98 -14.42
N GLY A 133 -4.54 -0.50 -13.86
CA GLY A 133 -3.21 -0.59 -14.40
C GLY A 133 -2.20 0.11 -13.51
N ALA A 134 -0.94 0.04 -13.91
CA ALA A 134 0.17 0.64 -13.19
C ALA A 134 1.22 1.20 -14.16
N LEU A 135 2.16 1.99 -13.62
CA LEU A 135 3.31 2.42 -14.40
C LEU A 135 4.39 1.34 -14.41
N SER A 136 4.78 0.91 -15.61
CA SER A 136 5.91 0.00 -15.81
C SER A 136 6.91 0.65 -16.75
N SER A 137 8.18 0.72 -16.34
CA SER A 137 9.27 1.34 -17.12
C SER A 137 8.91 2.73 -17.70
N GLY A 138 8.20 3.55 -16.92
CA GLY A 138 7.83 4.91 -17.32
C GLY A 138 6.66 5.01 -18.31
N HIS A 139 5.89 3.95 -18.53
CA HIS A 139 4.69 4.00 -19.36
C HIS A 139 3.52 3.32 -18.64
N TRP A 140 2.31 3.78 -18.92
CA TRP A 140 1.10 3.16 -18.39
C TRP A 140 0.88 1.78 -19.01
N VAL A 141 0.58 0.80 -18.17
CA VAL A 141 0.28 -0.56 -18.55
C VAL A 141 -1.02 -0.95 -17.87
N ASP A 142 -2.07 -1.17 -18.67
CA ASP A 142 -3.33 -1.73 -18.15
C ASP A 142 -3.06 -3.14 -17.57
N TRP A 143 -3.83 -3.50 -16.55
CA TRP A 143 -3.78 -4.83 -15.95
C TRP A 143 -4.11 -5.90 -16.99
N ARG A 144 -3.40 -7.04 -16.94
CA ARG A 144 -3.54 -8.12 -17.94
C ARG A 144 -3.57 -9.47 -17.24
N SER A 145 -4.40 -10.38 -17.73
CA SER A 145 -4.53 -11.75 -17.21
C SER A 145 -3.24 -12.59 -17.21
N ARG A 146 -2.19 -12.14 -17.91
CA ARG A 146 -0.85 -12.74 -17.87
C ARG A 146 -0.09 -12.50 -16.55
N PHE A 147 -0.60 -11.64 -15.66
CA PHE A 147 -0.02 -11.41 -14.34
C PHE A 147 -0.40 -12.52 -13.35
N ILE A 148 -1.46 -13.28 -13.64
CA ILE A 148 -1.93 -14.38 -12.79
C ILE A 148 -0.93 -15.55 -12.85
N ASN A 149 -0.59 -16.09 -11.68
CA ASN A 149 0.14 -17.34 -11.55
C ASN A 149 -0.80 -18.55 -11.72
N TYR A 150 -0.72 -19.23 -12.86
CA TYR A 150 -1.55 -20.39 -13.18
C TYR A 150 -0.97 -21.74 -12.68
N THR A 151 -0.03 -21.73 -11.73
CA THR A 151 0.50 -22.96 -11.12
C THR A 151 -0.63 -23.81 -10.56
N SER A 152 -0.59 -25.12 -10.84
CA SER A 152 -1.65 -26.07 -10.46
C SER A 152 -1.21 -27.13 -9.45
N GLU A 153 0.07 -27.17 -9.08
CA GLU A 153 0.57 -28.06 -8.03
C GLU A 153 0.28 -27.40 -6.68
N LEU A 154 -0.39 -28.13 -5.77
CA LEU A 154 -0.95 -27.57 -4.55
C LEU A 154 0.11 -26.90 -3.67
N CYS A 155 1.25 -27.57 -3.45
CA CYS A 155 2.26 -27.06 -2.54
C CYS A 155 3.00 -25.85 -3.13
N ALA A 156 3.33 -25.87 -4.42
CA ALA A 156 3.91 -24.75 -5.14
C ALA A 156 2.97 -23.54 -5.22
N LEU A 157 1.67 -23.79 -5.34
CA LEU A 157 0.62 -22.76 -5.30
C LEU A 157 0.58 -22.10 -3.92
N LEU A 158 0.51 -22.91 -2.85
CA LEU A 158 0.50 -22.39 -1.47
C LEU A 158 1.80 -21.64 -1.16
N ASP A 159 2.95 -22.14 -1.63
CA ASP A 159 4.23 -21.44 -1.51
C ASP A 159 4.23 -20.06 -2.16
N ALA A 160 3.72 -19.97 -3.39
CA ALA A 160 3.62 -18.69 -4.09
C ALA A 160 2.70 -17.72 -3.34
N ASN A 161 1.52 -18.18 -2.91
CA ASN A 161 0.60 -17.34 -2.16
C ASN A 161 1.22 -16.84 -0.84
N ILE A 162 1.93 -17.70 -0.10
CA ILE A 162 2.63 -17.31 1.14
C ILE A 162 3.70 -16.25 0.86
N GLU A 163 4.47 -16.39 -0.22
CA GLU A 163 5.48 -15.40 -0.61
C GLU A 163 4.85 -14.05 -1.00
N ASP A 164 3.76 -14.10 -1.77
CA ASP A 164 3.02 -12.93 -2.23
C ASP A 164 2.43 -12.15 -1.05
N GLU A 165 1.76 -12.83 -0.10
CA GLU A 165 1.19 -12.20 1.10
C GLU A 165 2.28 -11.59 2.01
N ALA A 166 3.37 -12.33 2.24
CA ALA A 166 4.51 -11.83 3.01
C ALA A 166 5.17 -10.60 2.36
N LYS A 167 5.12 -10.51 1.03
CA LYS A 167 5.61 -9.35 0.28
C LYS A 167 4.62 -8.19 0.37
N ALA A 168 3.34 -8.43 0.13
CA ALA A 168 2.28 -7.43 0.22
C ALA A 168 2.27 -6.76 1.59
N HIS A 169 2.26 -7.55 2.67
CA HIS A 169 2.37 -7.08 4.05
C HIS A 169 3.53 -6.06 4.24
N ARG A 170 4.75 -6.42 3.81
CA ARG A 170 5.93 -5.55 3.94
C ARG A 170 5.80 -4.28 3.09
N VAL A 171 5.29 -4.41 1.86
CA VAL A 171 5.10 -3.28 0.96
C VAL A 171 4.08 -2.30 1.55
N TYR A 172 2.97 -2.78 2.10
CA TYR A 172 1.96 -1.92 2.71
C TYR A 172 2.47 -1.16 3.92
N LEU A 173 3.23 -1.81 4.82
CA LEU A 173 3.89 -1.11 5.92
C LEU A 173 4.90 -0.07 5.43
N GLU A 174 5.65 -0.36 4.36
CA GLU A 174 6.58 0.60 3.76
C GLU A 174 5.84 1.80 3.16
N LEU A 175 4.72 1.57 2.45
CA LEU A 175 3.90 2.63 1.88
C LEU A 175 3.23 3.49 2.95
N ALA A 176 2.68 2.89 4.01
CA ALA A 176 2.10 3.59 5.14
C ALA A 176 3.12 4.53 5.82
N ASN A 177 4.39 4.12 5.88
CA ASN A 177 5.47 4.98 6.40
C ASN A 177 5.86 6.11 5.44
N LYS A 178 5.73 5.91 4.13
CA LYS A 178 6.17 6.88 3.11
C LYS A 178 5.12 7.91 2.70
N ILE A 179 3.84 7.61 2.90
CA ILE A 179 2.71 8.47 2.51
C ILE A 179 2.19 9.19 3.76
N PRO A 180 2.48 10.49 3.97
CA PRO A 180 2.12 11.24 5.16
C PRO A 180 0.69 11.79 5.08
N ILE A 181 -0.28 10.93 4.71
CA ILE A 181 -1.71 11.26 4.63
C ILE A 181 -2.43 10.27 5.53
N SER A 182 -2.91 10.73 6.69
CA SER A 182 -3.42 9.86 7.76
C SER A 182 -4.50 8.90 7.28
N GLU A 183 -5.45 9.36 6.45
CA GLU A 183 -6.50 8.52 5.89
C GLU A 183 -5.96 7.37 5.02
N ILE A 184 -4.86 7.62 4.29
CA ILE A 184 -4.21 6.59 3.47
C ILE A 184 -3.32 5.69 4.33
N GLN A 185 -2.67 6.23 5.36
CA GLN A 185 -1.88 5.43 6.31
C GLN A 185 -2.76 4.40 7.02
N GLU A 186 -3.93 4.82 7.51
CA GLU A 186 -4.91 3.95 8.14
C GLU A 186 -5.36 2.83 7.19
N ILE A 187 -5.71 3.16 5.94
CA ILE A 187 -6.07 2.18 4.91
C ILE A 187 -4.94 1.16 4.70
N LEU A 188 -3.71 1.63 4.51
CA LEU A 188 -2.57 0.74 4.20
C LEU A 188 -2.19 -0.15 5.40
N THR A 189 -2.30 0.37 6.63
CA THR A 189 -2.05 -0.42 7.85
C THR A 189 -3.15 -1.46 8.06
N GLU A 190 -4.42 -1.14 7.77
CA GLU A 190 -5.49 -2.13 7.81
C GLU A 190 -5.26 -3.26 6.81
N ILE A 191 -4.91 -2.92 5.55
CA ILE A 191 -4.61 -3.93 4.52
C ILE A 191 -3.42 -4.79 4.96
N ALA A 192 -2.33 -4.19 5.47
CA ALA A 192 -1.19 -4.94 6.00
C ALA A 192 -1.61 -5.97 7.07
N CYS A 193 -2.50 -5.60 8.00
CA CYS A 193 -3.04 -6.53 9.01
C CYS A 193 -3.77 -7.72 8.39
N ASP A 194 -4.51 -7.49 7.31
CA ASP A 194 -5.20 -8.54 6.58
C ASP A 194 -4.20 -9.46 5.84
N GLU A 195 -3.13 -8.93 5.24
CA GLU A 195 -2.10 -9.75 4.58
C GLU A 195 -1.32 -10.63 5.56
N GLU A 196 -1.04 -10.12 6.76
CA GLU A 196 -0.45 -10.94 7.83
C GLU A 196 -1.39 -12.11 8.18
N ARG A 197 -2.70 -11.87 8.26
CA ARG A 197 -3.68 -12.94 8.50
C ARG A 197 -3.74 -13.92 7.33
N HIS A 198 -3.76 -13.45 6.09
CA HIS A 198 -3.77 -14.28 4.89
C HIS A 198 -2.54 -15.19 4.82
N TYR A 199 -1.36 -14.63 5.09
CA TYR A 199 -0.12 -15.37 5.24
C TYR A 199 -0.27 -16.55 6.20
N TYR A 200 -0.78 -16.32 7.42
CA TYR A 200 -0.95 -17.39 8.40
C TYR A 200 -1.97 -18.45 7.97
N LEU A 201 -3.05 -18.05 7.29
CA LEU A 201 -4.05 -19.00 6.76
C LEU A 201 -3.44 -19.91 5.69
N PHE A 202 -2.66 -19.36 4.75
CA PHE A 202 -1.97 -20.17 3.74
C PHE A 202 -0.90 -21.06 4.35
N CYS A 203 -0.15 -20.56 5.34
CA CYS A 203 0.83 -21.36 6.08
C CYS A 203 0.19 -22.54 6.81
N GLN A 204 -0.93 -22.32 7.49
CA GLN A 204 -1.68 -23.39 8.15
C GLN A 204 -2.16 -24.44 7.14
N ALA A 205 -2.68 -23.99 5.99
CA ALA A 205 -3.07 -24.90 4.91
C ALA A 205 -1.87 -25.71 4.39
N LYS A 206 -0.71 -25.07 4.21
CA LYS A 206 0.51 -25.74 3.75
C LYS A 206 1.01 -26.77 4.78
N GLU A 207 1.00 -26.45 6.07
CA GLU A 207 1.35 -27.41 7.14
C GLU A 207 0.41 -28.61 7.18
N GLN A 208 -0.87 -28.41 6.87
CA GLN A 208 -1.87 -29.46 6.88
C GLN A 208 -1.78 -30.38 5.65
N PHE A 209 -1.49 -29.83 4.47
CA PHE A 209 -1.62 -30.55 3.21
C PHE A 209 -0.30 -30.85 2.48
N CYS A 210 0.83 -30.28 2.93
CA CYS A 210 2.16 -30.46 2.35
C CYS A 210 3.17 -31.01 3.38
N SER A 211 4.23 -31.67 2.90
CA SER A 211 5.30 -32.24 3.75
C SER A 211 6.49 -31.26 3.86
N ASN A 212 7.16 -31.22 5.02
CA ASN A 212 8.29 -30.32 5.36
C ASN A 212 7.95 -28.81 5.30
N CYS A 213 7.25 -28.30 6.31
CA CYS A 213 6.91 -26.88 6.37
C CYS A 213 7.37 -26.22 7.67
N ALA A 214 8.07 -25.10 7.52
CA ALA A 214 8.20 -24.08 8.55
C ALA A 214 7.87 -22.74 7.87
N CYS A 215 6.86 -22.04 8.36
CA CYS A 215 6.56 -20.67 7.96
C CYS A 215 7.17 -19.71 9.00
N PRO A 216 8.25 -18.98 8.68
CA PRO A 216 8.77 -17.97 9.60
C PRO A 216 7.77 -16.82 9.75
N PRO A 217 7.45 -16.37 10.97
CA PRO A 217 6.42 -15.35 11.16
C PRO A 217 6.81 -14.03 10.47
N PRO A 218 5.87 -13.34 9.80
CA PRO A 218 6.08 -11.98 9.34
C PRO A 218 6.26 -11.03 10.53
N PRO A 219 6.85 -9.83 10.33
CA PRO A 219 6.83 -8.80 11.35
C PRO A 219 5.37 -8.44 11.71
N PRO A 220 5.05 -8.13 12.97
CA PRO A 220 3.68 -7.79 13.36
C PRO A 220 3.25 -6.44 12.76
N CYS A 221 1.98 -6.32 12.35
CA CYS A 221 1.47 -5.12 11.70
C CYS A 221 1.40 -3.87 12.59
N SER A 222 1.32 -4.05 13.91
CA SER A 222 1.39 -2.95 14.87
C SER A 222 2.80 -2.87 15.47
N PRO A 223 3.41 -1.68 15.61
CA PRO A 223 4.53 -1.54 16.54
C PRO A 223 4.06 -2.00 17.93
N ASP A 224 4.96 -2.61 18.71
CA ASP A 224 4.68 -2.86 20.13
C ASP A 224 4.12 -1.55 20.72
N PRO A 225 3.00 -1.59 21.46
CA PRO A 225 2.48 -0.39 22.09
C PRO A 225 3.64 0.25 22.84
N ALA A 226 3.93 1.52 22.54
CA ALA A 226 5.00 2.23 23.21
C ALA A 226 4.74 2.08 24.71
N TYR A 227 5.54 1.26 25.38
CA TYR A 227 5.39 1.01 26.79
C TYR A 227 5.69 2.33 27.50
N THR A 228 4.63 3.11 27.77
CA THR A 228 4.65 4.11 28.80
C THR A 228 4.34 3.36 30.08
N PRO A 229 5.33 3.10 30.97
CA PRO A 229 4.98 2.65 32.30
C PRO A 229 4.03 3.70 32.88
N THR A 230 2.79 3.30 33.12
CA THR A 230 1.93 4.04 34.02
C THR A 230 2.60 3.99 35.38
N GLU A 231 3.15 5.12 35.83
CA GLU A 231 3.41 5.30 37.25
C GLU A 231 2.06 5.17 37.94
N ASP A 232 1.80 4.00 38.53
CA ASP A 232 0.70 3.86 39.46
C ASP A 232 0.93 4.89 40.58
N PRO A 233 -0.07 5.72 40.92
CA PRO A 233 0.08 6.61 42.06
C PRO A 233 0.27 5.76 43.31
N ASP A 234 1.32 6.08 44.08
CA ASP A 234 1.64 5.44 45.36
C ASP A 234 0.36 5.22 46.19
N PRO A 235 0.13 4.02 46.74
CA PRO A 235 -1.03 3.79 47.59
C PRO A 235 -0.94 4.73 48.80
N PRO A 236 -2.07 5.32 49.25
CA PRO A 236 -2.05 6.28 50.34
C PRO A 236 -1.44 5.63 51.58
N GLY A 237 -0.34 6.24 52.05
CA GLY A 237 0.40 5.80 53.23
C GLY A 237 -0.55 5.59 54.40
N GLN A 238 -0.57 4.36 54.91
CA GLN A 238 -1.25 4.05 56.16
C GLN A 238 -0.53 4.79 57.28
N SER A 239 -1.18 5.83 57.81
CA SER A 239 -0.81 6.44 59.08
C SER A 239 -0.94 5.39 60.19
N GLY A 240 0.19 4.84 60.63
CA GLY A 240 0.25 4.00 61.83
C GLY A 240 -0.16 4.80 63.09
N PRO A 241 -0.73 4.14 64.11
CA PRO A 241 -1.22 4.80 65.31
C PRO A 241 -0.08 5.35 66.18
N PRO A 242 -0.35 6.35 67.03
CA PRO A 242 0.70 6.98 67.84
C PRO A 242 0.98 6.12 69.07
N ASP A 243 2.14 5.48 69.11
CA ASP A 243 2.63 4.86 70.35
C ASP A 243 3.19 5.93 71.27
N GLY A 244 2.48 6.10 72.39
CA GLY A 244 2.85 6.98 73.48
C GLY A 244 3.87 6.36 74.44
N ALA A 245 4.59 7.29 75.06
CA ALA A 245 5.12 7.25 76.42
C ALA A 245 6.22 6.22 76.81
N ARG A 246 7.40 6.82 77.03
CA ARG A 246 8.46 6.53 78.02
C ARG A 246 8.11 5.53 79.14
N GLY A 247 9.09 4.67 79.45
CA GLY A 247 9.22 3.93 80.70
C GLY A 247 10.41 2.99 80.65
#